data_AF-A0A2T5BHA2-F1
#
_entry.id   AF-A0A2T5BHA2-F1
#
_cell.length_a   1.000
_cell.length_b   1.000
_cell.length_c   1.000
_cell.angle_alpha   90.00
_cell.angle_beta   90.00
_cell.angle_gamma   90.00
#
_symmetry.space_group_name_H-M   'P 1'
#
loop_
_entity.id
_entity.type
_entity.pdbx_description
1 polymer ?
#
loop_
_entity_poly.entity_id
_entity_poly.type
_entity_poly.pdbx_seq_one_letter_code
_entity_poly.pdbx_strand_id
1 'polypeptide(L)'
;MFKIAKTALASPLVPGSMSFDPSDNELLAQYCITERWSGDLSNGLFQLGEKAARMHGLEQRNCGLLNLVRCYDALDRGRVLELFEQAATVSSTFCFSTKIEINSTVRQPVFCVGESTGLEQRYAGSIIGLFIFPRFPLDQTGLAVTAQ
;
A
#
# COMPACT_ATOMS: atom_id res chain seq x y z
N MET A 1 0.43 -11.55 2.13
CA MET A 1 -0.85 -11.81 2.84
C MET A 1 -1.87 -10.82 2.30
N PHE A 2 -2.99 -11.28 1.75
CA PHE A 2 -4.05 -10.44 1.17
C PHE A 2 -5.29 -10.58 2.03
N LYS A 3 -5.85 -9.47 2.52
CA LYS A 3 -7.06 -9.49 3.33
C LYS A 3 -7.96 -8.32 2.96
N ILE A 4 -9.18 -8.63 2.57
CA ILE A 4 -10.25 -7.65 2.45
C ILE A 4 -11.16 -7.86 3.65
N ALA A 5 -11.24 -6.85 4.50
CA ALA A 5 -12.15 -6.89 5.63
C ALA A 5 -13.49 -6.33 5.16
N LYS A 6 -14.52 -7.18 5.08
CA LYS A 6 -15.88 -6.67 5.19
C LYS A 6 -16.02 -6.10 6.60
N THR A 7 -16.45 -4.84 6.70
CA THR A 7 -16.54 -4.06 7.94
C THR A 7 -17.28 -4.77 9.08
N ALA A 8 -18.10 -5.77 8.77
CA ALA A 8 -18.83 -6.59 9.75
C ALA A 8 -18.00 -7.65 10.51
N LEU A 9 -16.78 -8.00 10.06
CA LEU A 9 -15.99 -9.10 10.65
C LEU A 9 -14.61 -8.68 11.20
N ALA A 10 -14.22 -7.42 11.01
CA ALA A 10 -12.97 -6.89 11.56
C ALA A 10 -13.21 -6.24 12.93
N SER A 11 -12.17 -6.22 13.77
CA SER A 11 -12.20 -5.42 15.00
C SER A 11 -12.54 -3.97 14.63
N PRO A 12 -13.53 -3.34 15.29
CA PRO A 12 -13.89 -1.97 14.99
C PRO A 12 -12.66 -1.06 15.14
N LEU A 13 -12.53 -0.10 14.23
CA LEU A 13 -11.62 1.03 14.41
C LEU A 13 -11.95 1.66 15.76
N VAL A 14 -11.01 1.66 16.70
CA VAL A 14 -11.17 2.35 17.99
C VAL A 14 -10.54 3.74 17.81
N PRO A 15 -11.33 4.81 17.61
CA PRO A 15 -10.79 6.14 17.43
C PRO A 15 -10.04 6.54 18.71
N GLY A 16 -8.74 6.84 18.58
CA GLY A 16 -7.87 7.16 19.73
C GLY A 16 -7.03 6.01 20.26
N SER A 17 -7.05 4.81 19.67
CA SER A 17 -6.16 3.71 20.09
C SER A 17 -4.70 3.87 19.65
N MET A 18 -4.40 4.83 18.77
CA MET A 18 -3.04 5.24 18.42
C MET A 18 -2.76 6.61 19.03
N SER A 19 -2.52 6.66 20.34
CA SER A 19 -1.57 7.66 20.82
C SER A 19 -0.20 7.16 20.39
N PHE A 20 0.32 7.66 19.26
CA PHE A 20 1.73 7.45 18.96
C PHE A 20 2.51 8.22 20.02
N ASP A 21 3.03 7.50 21.01
CA ASP A 21 4.09 8.04 21.84
C ASP A 21 5.21 8.49 20.89
N PRO A 22 5.87 9.63 21.14
CA PRO A 22 7.05 10.05 20.37
C PRO A 22 8.05 8.91 20.11
N SER A 23 8.25 8.01 21.08
CA SER A 23 9.12 6.84 20.96
C SER A 23 8.66 5.82 19.90
N ASP A 24 7.36 5.54 19.80
CA ASP A 24 6.80 4.65 18.77
C ASP A 24 6.94 5.27 17.36
N ASN A 25 6.82 6.60 17.27
CA ASN A 25 7.01 7.32 16.01
C ASN A 25 8.48 7.29 15.56
N GLU A 26 9.42 7.40 16.49
CA GLU A 26 10.86 7.22 16.21
C GLU A 26 11.16 5.80 15.69
N LEU A 27 10.59 4.76 16.33
CA LEU A 27 10.74 3.38 15.85
C LEU A 27 10.13 3.20 14.45
N LEU A 28 8.95 3.74 14.19
CA LEU A 28 8.36 3.70 12.85
C LEU A 28 9.21 4.44 11.82
N ALA A 29 9.76 5.60 12.15
CA ALA A 29 10.63 6.35 11.25
C ALA A 29 11.97 5.64 10.99
N GLN A 30 12.48 4.90 11.99
CA GLN A 30 13.70 4.10 11.88
C GLN A 30 13.48 2.89 10.96
N TYR A 31 12.41 2.12 11.20
CA TYR A 31 12.19 0.83 10.54
C TYR A 31 11.30 0.90 9.31
N CYS A 32 10.60 2.00 9.07
CA CYS A 32 9.64 2.09 7.97
C CYS A 32 9.72 3.44 7.25
N ILE A 33 9.35 3.41 5.98
CA ILE A 33 8.84 4.58 5.28
C ILE A 33 7.32 4.41 5.23
N THR A 34 6.59 5.36 5.78
CA THR A 34 5.13 5.41 5.66
C THR A 34 4.74 6.59 4.79
N GLU A 35 3.82 6.39 3.85
CA GLU A 35 3.33 7.49 3.02
C GLU A 35 1.92 7.27 2.50
N ARG A 36 1.12 8.34 2.57
CA ARG A 36 -0.27 8.35 2.12
C ARG A 36 -0.34 8.35 0.59
N TRP A 37 -1.39 7.72 0.08
CA TRP A 37 -1.83 7.84 -1.31
C TRP A 37 -3.35 8.00 -1.36
N SER A 38 -3.85 8.45 -2.50
CA SER A 38 -5.29 8.55 -2.79
C SER A 38 -5.57 8.14 -4.22
N GLY A 39 -6.77 7.65 -4.49
CA GLY A 39 -7.29 7.37 -5.81
C GLY A 39 -8.67 8.00 -5.99
N ASP A 40 -8.88 8.57 -7.16
CA ASP A 40 -10.16 9.12 -7.59
C ASP A 40 -10.85 8.07 -8.48
N LEU A 41 -11.96 7.52 -7.99
CA LEU A 41 -12.65 6.44 -8.68
C LEU A 41 -13.42 6.92 -9.92
N SER A 42 -13.60 8.24 -10.10
CA SER A 42 -14.25 8.79 -11.30
C SER A 42 -13.35 8.80 -12.53
N ASN A 43 -12.04 8.92 -12.34
CA ASN A 43 -11.05 8.96 -13.42
C ASN A 43 -10.04 7.79 -13.37
N GLY A 44 -10.07 6.98 -12.32
CA GLY A 44 -9.19 5.82 -12.15
C GLY A 44 -7.72 6.18 -11.89
N LEU A 45 -7.43 7.42 -11.49
CA LEU A 45 -6.08 7.90 -11.21
C LEU A 45 -5.75 7.82 -9.72
N PHE A 46 -4.54 7.36 -9.45
CA PHE A 46 -3.93 7.30 -8.14
C PHE A 46 -2.88 8.41 -8.04
N GLN A 47 -2.94 9.17 -6.95
CA GLN A 47 -1.97 10.18 -6.55
C GLN A 47 -1.16 9.64 -5.36
N LEU A 48 0.11 9.33 -5.64
CA LEU A 48 1.07 8.86 -4.65
C LEU A 48 1.82 10.06 -4.04
N GLY A 49 2.35 9.86 -2.84
CA GLY A 49 3.43 10.70 -2.35
C GLY A 49 4.75 10.43 -3.08
N GLU A 50 5.74 11.27 -2.83
CA GLU A 50 7.02 11.22 -3.55
C GLU A 50 7.81 9.94 -3.22
N LYS A 51 7.82 9.54 -1.95
CA LYS A 51 8.56 8.35 -1.51
C LYS A 51 7.93 7.10 -2.09
N ALA A 52 6.61 6.98 -2.07
CA ALA A 52 5.86 5.86 -2.59
C ALA A 52 6.04 5.72 -4.10
N ALA A 53 5.97 6.82 -4.86
CA ALA A 53 6.23 6.79 -6.31
C ALA A 53 7.65 6.27 -6.61
N ARG A 54 8.65 6.81 -5.92
CA ARG A 54 10.05 6.36 -6.04
C ARG A 54 10.23 4.89 -5.66
N MET A 55 9.62 4.45 -4.56
CA MET A 55 9.70 3.06 -4.09
C MET A 55 9.00 2.08 -5.03
N HIS A 56 7.97 2.51 -5.76
CA HIS A 56 7.34 1.72 -6.81
C HIS A 56 8.06 1.82 -8.17
N GLY A 57 9.14 2.62 -8.27
CA GLY A 57 9.86 2.83 -9.54
C GLY A 57 9.04 3.60 -10.59
N LEU A 58 8.05 4.38 -10.16
CA LEU A 58 7.20 5.18 -11.04
C LEU A 58 7.84 6.54 -11.32
N GLU A 59 7.86 6.95 -12.58
CA GLU A 59 8.38 8.26 -13.00
C GLU A 59 7.50 9.42 -12.51
N GLN A 60 6.20 9.17 -12.41
CA GLN A 60 5.21 10.16 -12.02
C GLN A 60 4.48 9.73 -10.76
N ARG A 61 4.13 10.72 -9.94
CA ARG A 61 3.30 10.51 -8.75
C ARG A 61 1.84 10.18 -9.08
N ASN A 62 1.40 10.53 -10.29
CA ASN A 62 0.07 10.18 -10.79
C ASN A 62 0.17 8.97 -11.71
N CYS A 63 -0.62 7.95 -11.44
CA CYS A 63 -0.63 6.74 -12.26
C CYS A 63 -2.02 6.07 -12.26
N GLY A 64 -2.31 5.30 -13.30
CA GLY A 64 -3.48 4.42 -13.30
C GLY A 64 -3.23 3.15 -12.47
N LEU A 65 -4.30 2.49 -12.04
CA LEU A 65 -4.24 1.25 -11.25
C LEU A 65 -3.30 0.19 -11.86
N LEU A 66 -3.37 -0.02 -13.17
CA LEU A 66 -2.54 -1.02 -13.84
C LEU A 66 -1.04 -0.68 -13.81
N ASN A 67 -0.68 0.61 -13.85
CA ASN A 67 0.71 1.03 -13.72
C ASN A 67 1.23 0.74 -12.31
N LEU A 68 0.42 0.98 -11.28
CA LEU A 68 0.75 0.65 -9.90
C LEU A 68 0.88 -0.86 -9.69
N VAL A 69 -0.09 -1.65 -10.16
CA VAL A 69 -0.11 -3.11 -9.98
C VAL A 69 1.08 -3.79 -10.67
N ARG A 70 1.53 -3.27 -11.82
CA ARG A 70 2.70 -3.78 -12.54
C ARG A 70 4.00 -3.71 -11.73
N CYS A 71 4.07 -2.84 -10.73
CA CYS A 71 5.22 -2.75 -9.83
C CYS A 71 5.34 -3.95 -8.89
N TYR A 72 4.26 -4.73 -8.66
CA TYR A 72 4.27 -5.83 -7.70
C TYR A 72 4.77 -7.16 -8.29
N ASP A 73 5.11 -8.11 -7.43
CA ASP A 73 5.49 -9.48 -7.78
C ASP A 73 4.43 -10.11 -8.70
N ALA A 74 4.89 -10.72 -9.80
CA ALA A 74 4.02 -11.28 -10.83
C ALA A 74 2.98 -12.29 -10.26
N LEU A 75 3.32 -13.02 -9.20
CA LEU A 75 2.41 -13.99 -8.56
C LEU A 75 1.29 -13.31 -7.75
N ASP A 76 1.47 -12.05 -7.38
CA ASP A 76 0.57 -11.30 -6.53
C ASP A 76 -0.26 -10.24 -7.28
N ARG A 77 0.17 -9.82 -8.48
CA ARG A 77 -0.50 -8.77 -9.27
C ARG A 77 -2.01 -8.98 -9.43
N GLY A 78 -2.43 -10.21 -9.77
CA GLY A 78 -3.84 -10.54 -9.94
C GLY A 78 -4.65 -10.31 -8.66
N ARG A 79 -4.13 -10.77 -7.52
CA ARG A 79 -4.79 -10.61 -6.22
C ARG A 79 -4.85 -9.15 -5.77
N VAL A 80 -3.80 -8.38 -6.03
CA VAL A 80 -3.79 -6.93 -5.73
C VAL A 80 -4.80 -6.20 -6.61
N LEU A 81 -4.87 -6.55 -7.90
CA LEU A 81 -5.83 -5.97 -8.84
C LEU A 81 -7.27 -6.25 -8.41
N GLU A 82 -7.60 -7.52 -8.17
CA GLU A 82 -8.93 -7.94 -7.69
C GLU A 82 -9.34 -7.20 -6.42
N LEU A 83 -8.39 -6.97 -5.51
CA LEU A 83 -8.63 -6.23 -4.27
C LEU A 83 -8.98 -4.76 -4.53
N PHE A 84 -8.27 -4.08 -5.43
CA PHE A 84 -8.58 -2.70 -5.80
C PHE A 84 -9.90 -2.60 -6.58
N GLU A 85 -10.20 -3.56 -7.45
CA GLU A 85 -11.47 -3.63 -8.19
C GLU A 85 -12.66 -3.82 -7.24
N GLN A 86 -12.51 -4.70 -6.25
CA GLN A 86 -13.51 -4.88 -5.21
C GLN A 86 -13.69 -3.60 -4.39
N ALA A 87 -12.59 -2.96 -3.97
CA ALA A 87 -12.64 -1.69 -3.24
C ALA A 87 -13.25 -0.56 -4.08
N ALA A 88 -13.12 -0.59 -5.40
CA ALA A 88 -13.75 0.38 -6.30
C ALA A 88 -15.24 0.13 -6.53
N THR A 89 -15.76 -1.05 -6.18
CA THR A 89 -17.17 -1.42 -6.41
C THR A 89 -18.00 -1.34 -5.14
N VAL A 90 -17.41 -1.69 -3.99
CA VAL A 90 -18.10 -1.68 -2.69
C VAL A 90 -17.21 -0.97 -1.67
N SER A 91 -17.80 -0.04 -0.91
CA SER A 91 -17.10 0.64 0.18
C SER A 91 -16.56 -0.39 1.15
N SER A 92 -15.24 -0.45 1.29
CA SER A 92 -14.56 -1.49 2.06
C SER A 92 -13.24 -1.01 2.61
N THR A 93 -12.79 -1.65 3.69
CA THR A 93 -11.43 -1.53 4.19
C THR A 93 -10.63 -2.75 3.77
N PHE A 94 -9.40 -2.55 3.35
CA PHE A 94 -8.55 -3.61 2.84
C PHE A 94 -7.12 -3.46 3.32
N CYS A 95 -6.40 -4.57 3.32
CA CYS A 95 -4.96 -4.56 3.46
C CYS A 95 -4.30 -5.66 2.63
N PHE A 96 -3.09 -5.40 2.19
CA PHE A 96 -2.26 -6.42 1.56
C PHE A 96 -0.79 -6.24 1.91
N SER A 97 -0.04 -7.32 1.70
CA SER A 97 1.41 -7.35 1.79
C SER A 97 1.93 -8.16 0.62
N THR A 98 2.84 -7.55 -0.16
CA THR A 98 3.47 -8.10 -1.36
C THR A 98 4.90 -7.57 -1.48
N LYS A 99 5.57 -7.83 -2.60
CA LYS A 99 6.89 -7.29 -2.94
C LYS A 99 6.78 -6.42 -4.18
N ILE A 100 7.51 -5.32 -4.20
CA ILE A 100 7.72 -4.49 -5.40
C ILE A 100 8.95 -5.02 -6.14
N GLU A 101 8.82 -5.23 -7.44
CA GLU A 101 9.92 -5.56 -8.35
C GLU A 101 10.44 -4.29 -9.03
N ILE A 102 11.64 -3.85 -8.65
CA ILE A 102 12.33 -2.74 -9.30
C ILE A 102 13.38 -3.31 -10.25
N ASN A 103 13.34 -2.89 -11.52
CA ASN A 103 14.28 -3.30 -12.57
C ASN A 103 14.47 -4.83 -12.65
N SER A 104 13.39 -5.59 -12.46
CA SER A 104 13.35 -7.08 -12.49
C SER A 104 14.30 -7.79 -11.52
N THR A 105 14.87 -7.09 -10.53
CA THR A 105 15.96 -7.62 -9.69
C THR A 105 15.81 -7.30 -8.22
N VAL A 106 15.44 -6.07 -7.87
CA VAL A 106 15.31 -5.68 -6.46
C VAL A 106 13.88 -5.90 -6.00
N ARG A 107 13.72 -6.78 -5.01
CA ARG A 107 12.44 -7.08 -4.37
C ARG A 107 12.39 -6.46 -2.99
N GLN A 108 11.55 -5.46 -2.80
CA GLN A 108 11.31 -4.88 -1.48
C GLN A 108 9.87 -5.12 -1.03
N PRO A 109 9.64 -5.49 0.23
CA PRO A 109 8.28 -5.67 0.74
C PRO A 109 7.56 -4.32 0.81
N VAL A 110 6.25 -4.39 0.60
CA VAL A 110 5.33 -3.29 0.82
C VAL A 110 4.09 -3.82 1.53
N PHE A 111 3.63 -3.08 2.51
CA PHE A 111 2.31 -3.25 3.10
C PHE A 111 1.45 -2.08 2.66
N CYS A 112 0.19 -2.38 2.36
CA CYS A 112 -0.80 -1.38 2.05
C CYS A 112 -2.01 -1.61 2.94
N VAL A 113 -2.54 -0.53 3.48
CA VAL A 113 -3.82 -0.48 4.18
C VAL A 113 -4.60 0.66 3.57
N GLY A 114 -5.88 0.45 3.30
CA GLY A 114 -6.69 1.48 2.70
C GLY A 114 -8.18 1.24 2.88
N GLU A 115 -8.94 2.24 2.49
CA GLU A 115 -10.39 2.20 2.48
C GLU A 115 -10.95 2.93 1.27
N SER A 116 -12.12 2.48 0.82
CA SER A 116 -12.91 3.16 -0.19
C SER A 116 -14.22 3.68 0.40
N THR A 117 -14.63 4.86 -0.07
CA THR A 117 -15.84 5.55 0.38
C THR A 117 -16.55 6.22 -0.79
N GLY A 118 -17.81 6.61 -0.58
CA GLY A 118 -18.56 7.42 -1.55
C GLY A 118 -19.12 6.65 -2.74
N LEU A 119 -19.15 5.32 -2.68
CA LEU A 119 -19.64 4.45 -3.77
C LEU A 119 -21.17 4.31 -3.83
N GLU A 120 -21.88 4.66 -2.74
CA GLU A 120 -23.34 4.48 -2.64
C GLU A 120 -24.15 5.76 -2.90
N GLN A 121 -23.48 6.87 -3.21
CA GLN A 121 -24.11 8.17 -3.44
C GLN A 121 -23.69 8.70 -4.82
N ARG A 122 -24.45 9.65 -5.40
CA ARG A 122 -24.22 10.26 -6.73
C ARG A 122 -22.86 10.99 -6.91
N TYR A 123 -21.90 10.77 -6.02
CA TYR A 123 -20.59 11.39 -6.01
C TYR A 123 -19.54 10.44 -6.59
N ALA A 124 -18.47 11.02 -7.13
CA ALA A 124 -17.25 10.30 -7.45
C ALA A 124 -16.71 9.65 -6.17
N GLY A 125 -16.69 8.32 -6.13
CA GLY A 125 -16.09 7.59 -5.01
C GLY A 125 -14.59 7.90 -4.88
N SER A 126 -14.05 7.73 -3.68
CA SER A 126 -12.62 7.88 -3.43
C SER A 126 -12.06 6.66 -2.71
N ILE A 127 -10.79 6.41 -2.93
CA ILE A 127 -10.04 5.39 -2.23
C ILE A 127 -8.78 6.03 -1.65
N ILE A 128 -8.47 5.76 -0.39
CA ILE A 128 -7.30 6.32 0.27
C ILE A 128 -6.56 5.22 1.00
N GLY A 129 -5.27 5.44 1.21
CA GLY A 129 -4.51 4.47 1.97
C GLY A 129 -3.12 4.94 2.37
N LEU A 130 -2.41 4.01 2.98
CA LEU A 130 -1.06 4.17 3.45
C LEU A 130 -0.22 3.02 2.89
N PHE A 131 0.89 3.36 2.26
CA PHE A 131 1.97 2.41 2.03
C PHE A 131 2.94 2.43 3.19
N ILE A 132 3.39 1.25 3.59
CA ILE A 132 4.42 1.04 4.61
C ILE A 132 5.51 0.18 3.96
N PHE A 133 6.71 0.75 3.84
CA PHE A 133 7.88 0.09 3.30
C PHE A 133 8.88 -0.17 4.43
N PRO A 134 9.07 -1.42 4.85
CA PRO A 134 10.11 -1.76 5.82
C PRO A 134 11.50 -1.38 5.28
N ARG A 135 12.32 -0.80 6.15
CA ARG A 135 13.73 -0.57 5.97
C ARG A 135 14.47 -1.71 6.66
N PHE A 136 15.13 -2.55 5.87
CA PHE A 136 16.13 -3.44 6.42
C PHE A 136 17.46 -2.70 6.45
N PRO A 137 18.26 -2.81 7.53
CA PRO A 137 19.66 -2.48 7.45
C PRO A 137 20.24 -3.33 6.33
N LEU A 138 20.63 -2.70 5.22
CA LEU A 138 21.46 -3.38 4.24
C LEU A 138 22.82 -3.48 4.91
N ASP A 139 23.24 -4.69 5.28
CA ASP A 139 24.65 -4.92 5.58
C ASP A 139 25.44 -4.41 4.38
N GLN A 140 26.34 -3.45 4.60
CA GLN A 140 27.17 -2.83 3.55
C GLN A 140 28.21 -3.80 2.96
N THR A 141 27.93 -5.10 2.98
CA THR A 141 28.67 -6.13 2.26
C THR A 141 27.68 -6.78 1.32
N GLY A 142 27.82 -6.50 0.03
CA GLY A 142 27.02 -7.06 -1.07
C GLY A 142 27.20 -8.57 -1.26
N LEU A 143 27.00 -9.36 -0.21
CA LEU A 143 26.92 -10.80 -0.21
C LEU A 143 25.72 -11.18 0.64
N ALA A 144 24.65 -11.55 -0.06
CA ALA A 144 23.49 -12.19 0.52
C ALA A 144 23.96 -13.35 1.43
N VAL A 145 23.74 -13.21 2.74
CA VAL A 145 23.81 -14.34 3.65
C VAL A 145 22.52 -15.14 3.42
N THR A 146 22.63 -16.22 2.67
CA THR A 146 21.68 -17.34 2.72
C THR A 146 21.58 -17.81 4.16
N ALA A 147 20.42 -17.57 4.79
CA ALA A 147 20.08 -18.22 6.05
C ALA A 147 19.77 -19.71 5.78
N GLN A 148 20.43 -20.58 6.54
CA GLN A 148 20.19 -22.02 6.64
C GLN A 148 18.85 -22.31 7.34
#